data_AF-A0AB33YYB8-F1
#
_entry.id   AF-A0AB33YYB8-F1
#
_cell.length_a   1.000
_cell.length_b   1.000
_cell.length_c   1.000
_cell.angle_alpha   90.00
_cell.angle_beta   90.00
_cell.angle_gamma   90.00
#
_symmetry.space_group_name_H-M   'P 1'
#
loop_
_entity.id
_entity.type
_entity.pdbx_description
1 polymer ?
#
loop_
_entity_poly.entity_id
_entity_poly.type
_entity_poly.pdbx_seq_one_letter_code
_entity_poly.pdbx_strand_id
1 'polypeptide(L)' 'MSKRAAAAHFNISRDTVEKALAFSVPPGYRRTAPIKRPKLDGFTE' A
#
# COMPACT_ATOMS: atom_id res chain seq x y z
N MET A 1 -17.48 -3.24 -7.91
CA MET A 1 -17.11 -4.52 -7.28
C MET A 1 -17.64 -4.54 -5.84
N SER A 2 -18.24 -5.63 -5.37
CA SER A 2 -18.70 -5.72 -3.96
C SER A 2 -17.55 -6.12 -3.02
N LYS A 3 -17.67 -5.87 -1.70
CA LYS A 3 -16.67 -6.32 -0.69
C LYS A 3 -16.37 -7.82 -0.81
N ARG A 4 -17.41 -8.64 -1.06
CA ARG A 4 -17.27 -10.10 -1.26
C ARG A 4 -16.52 -10.44 -2.54
N ALA A 5 -16.83 -9.75 -3.64
CA ALA A 5 -16.14 -9.96 -4.91
C ALA A 5 -14.65 -9.57 -4.81
N ALA A 6 -14.33 -8.48 -4.11
CA ALA A 6 -12.95 -8.07 -3.86
C ALA A 6 -12.19 -9.07 -2.97
N ALA A 7 -12.81 -9.56 -1.90
CA ALA A 7 -12.21 -10.56 -1.02
C ALA A 7 -11.84 -11.85 -1.79
N ALA A 8 -12.73 -12.32 -2.66
CA ALA A 8 -12.47 -13.48 -3.52
C ALA A 8 -11.38 -13.21 -4.56
N HIS A 9 -11.39 -12.04 -5.20
CA HIS A 9 -10.41 -11.68 -6.23
C HIS A 9 -8.99 -11.55 -5.68
N PHE A 10 -8.83 -10.92 -4.52
CA PHE A 10 -7.52 -10.69 -3.90
C PHE A 10 -7.12 -11.77 -2.89
N ASN A 11 -7.96 -12.77 -2.65
CA ASN A 11 -7.75 -13.84 -1.67
C ASN A 11 -7.37 -13.32 -0.27
N ILE A 12 -8.13 -12.32 0.21
CA ILE A 12 -7.97 -11.73 1.54
C ILE A 12 -9.30 -11.74 2.29
N SER A 13 -9.25 -11.60 3.61
CA SER A 13 -10.47 -11.55 4.43
C SER A 13 -11.32 -10.32 4.09
N ARG A 14 -12.65 -10.45 4.27
CA ARG A 14 -13.59 -9.34 4.09
C ARG A 14 -13.29 -8.16 5.02
N ASP A 15 -12.81 -8.44 6.22
CA ASP A 15 -12.42 -7.42 7.21
C ASP A 15 -11.21 -6.60 6.72
N THR A 16 -10.28 -7.25 6.02
CA THR A 16 -9.15 -6.55 5.38
C THR A 16 -9.62 -5.66 4.23
N VAL A 17 -10.55 -6.14 3.41
CA VAL A 17 -11.18 -5.32 2.35
C VAL A 17 -11.92 -4.13 2.96
N GLU A 18 -12.64 -4.33 4.06
CA GLU A 18 -13.34 -3.26 4.75
C GLU A 18 -12.40 -2.19 5.28
N LYS A 19 -11.30 -2.60 5.94
CA LYS A 19 -10.25 -1.66 6.38
C LYS A 19 -9.62 -0.92 5.20
N ALA A 20 -9.35 -1.58 4.09
CA ALA A 20 -8.77 -0.96 2.90
C ALA A 20 -9.69 0.08 2.26
N LEU A 21 -11.01 -0.15 2.31
CA LEU A 21 -12.00 0.80 1.79
C LEU A 21 -12.30 1.95 2.77
N ALA A 22 -12.07 1.76 4.07
CA ALA A 22 -12.27 2.79 5.09
C ALA A 22 -11.26 3.94 4.99
N PHE A 23 -10.10 3.72 4.37
CA PHE A 23 -9.03 4.71 4.27
C PHE A 23 -8.54 4.83 2.84
N SER A 24 -8.58 6.04 2.26
CA SER A 24 -7.97 6.31 0.95
C SER A 24 -6.45 6.12 0.95
N VAL A 25 -5.83 6.33 2.12
CA VAL A 25 -4.42 6.04 2.40
C VAL A 25 -4.36 5.42 3.79
N PRO A 26 -3.71 4.26 4.00
CA PRO A 26 -3.69 3.64 5.32
C PRO A 26 -3.13 4.61 6.38
N PRO A 27 -3.75 4.69 7.56
CA PRO A 27 -3.28 5.57 8.63
C PRO A 27 -1.83 5.22 8.99
N GLY A 28 -0.98 6.24 9.11
CA GLY A 28 0.45 6.08 9.40
C GLY A 28 1.37 5.87 8.18
N TYR A 29 0.84 5.77 6.96
CA TYR A 29 1.66 5.53 5.75
C TYR A 29 2.22 6.80 5.09
N ARG A 30 1.89 7.98 5.62
CA ARG A 30 2.59 9.21 5.21
C ARG A 30 3.97 9.22 5.85
N ARG A 31 5.01 9.19 5.02
CA ARG A 31 6.38 9.44 5.47
C ARG A 31 6.45 10.85 6.04
N THR A 32 6.89 10.94 7.29
CA THR A 32 7.28 12.22 7.93
C THR A 32 8.72 12.57 7.61
N ALA A 33 9.56 11.57 7.35
CA ALA A 33 10.97 11.74 7.04
C ALA A 33 11.24 11.75 5.53
N PRO A 34 12.25 12.49 5.07
CA PRO A 34 12.68 12.48 3.67
C PRO A 34 13.11 11.07 3.23
N ILE A 35 12.91 10.77 1.94
CA ILE A 35 13.30 9.51 1.33
C ILE A 35 14.84 9.40 1.35
N LYS A 36 15.38 8.46 2.12
CA LYS A 36 16.81 8.11 2.03
C LYS A 36 17.07 7.43 0.69
N ARG A 37 17.75 8.10 -0.23
CA ARG A 37 18.26 7.49 -1.47
C ARG A 37 19.56 6.75 -1.13
N PRO A 38 19.71 5.47 -1.48
CA PRO A 38 20.99 4.79 -1.40
C PRO A 38 22.03 5.58 -2.21
N LYS A 39 23.26 5.71 -1.69
CA LYS A 39 24.40 6.33 -2.39
C LYS A 39 24.94 5.40 -3.49
N LEU A 40 24.07 4.77 -4.28
CA LEU A 40 24.54 4.15 -5.50
C LEU A 40 24.97 5.32 -6.38
N ASP A 41 26.28 5.40 -6.62
CA ASP A 41 26.83 6.37 -7.56
C ASP A 41 26.17 6.17 -8.93
N GLY A 42 26.16 7.23 -9.75
CA GLY A 42 25.64 7.15 -11.10
C GLY A 42 26.31 6.02 -11.89
N PHE A 43 25.58 5.43 -12.85
CA PHE A 43 26.14 4.40 -13.73
C PHE A 43 27.41 4.94 -14.41
N THR A 44 28.53 4.23 -14.28
CA THR A 44 29.74 4.44 -15.08
C THR A 44 29.69 3.61 -16.37
N GLU A 45 30.31 4.10 -17.44
CA GLU A 45 30.37 3.44 -18.76
C GLU A 45 31.13 2.12 -18.78
#